data_AF-A0A2V9JHD3-F1
#
_entry.id   AF-A0A2V9JHD3-F1
#
_cell.length_a   1.000
_cell.length_b   1.000
_cell.length_c   1.000
_cell.angle_alpha   90.00
_cell.angle_beta   90.00
_cell.angle_gamma   90.00
#
_symmetry.space_group_name_H-M   'P 1'
#
loop_
_entity.id
_entity.type
_entity.pdbx_description
1 polymer ?
#
loop_
_entity_poly.entity_id
_entity_poly.type
_entity_poly.pdbx_seq_one_letter_code
_entity_poly.pdbx_strand_id
1 'polypeptide(L)'
;MLELLDQLGPRTAELDQAVKTEAERRPEAVELMKHKGVGSVTAWAFVLTLGPVERFRHSRQVVSYLGLKRPRVRRGSIPNCAVSINA
;
A
#
# COMPACT_ATOMS: atom_id res chain seq x y z
N MET A 1 -2.08 -33.03 9.52
CA MET A 1 -2.38 -32.34 8.25
C MET A 1 -2.31 -30.80 8.37
N LEU A 2 -1.50 -30.26 9.29
CA LEU A 2 -1.26 -28.81 9.43
C LEU A 2 0.21 -28.45 9.74
N GLU A 3 1.12 -29.44 9.77
CA GLU A 3 2.52 -29.24 10.22
C GLU A 3 3.25 -28.13 9.48
N LEU A 4 2.98 -27.93 8.19
CA LEU A 4 3.59 -26.83 7.42
C LEU A 4 3.10 -25.45 7.89
N LEU A 5 1.82 -25.32 8.24
CA LEU A 5 1.27 -24.06 8.76
C LEU A 5 1.82 -23.77 10.17
N ASP A 6 2.00 -24.81 10.99
CA ASP A 6 2.62 -24.68 12.31
C ASP A 6 4.09 -24.24 12.22
N GLN A 7 4.77 -24.56 11.12
CA GLN A 7 6.14 -24.10 10.84
C GLN A 7 6.22 -22.68 10.28
N LEU A 8 5.26 -22.28 9.43
CA LEU A 8 5.29 -20.97 8.76
C LEU A 8 4.67 -19.85 9.59
N GLY A 9 3.63 -20.16 10.38
CA GLY A 9 2.93 -19.19 11.22
C GLY A 9 3.86 -18.40 12.16
N PRO A 10 4.76 -19.05 12.90
CA PRO A 10 5.72 -18.36 13.76
C PRO A 10 6.64 -17.41 12.98
N ARG A 11 7.14 -17.84 11.81
CA ARG A 11 8.01 -17.03 10.97
C ARG A 11 7.30 -15.79 10.42
N THR A 12 6.03 -15.94 10.01
CA THR A 12 5.23 -14.78 9.59
C THR A 12 4.92 -13.84 10.75
N ALA A 13 4.67 -14.39 11.95
CA ALA A 13 4.39 -13.58 13.13
C ALA A 13 5.60 -12.74 13.57
N GLU A 14 6.81 -13.29 13.48
CA GLU A 14 8.06 -12.54 13.73
C GLU A 14 8.22 -11.36 12.77
N LEU A 15 7.95 -11.58 11.48
CA LEU A 15 8.00 -10.52 10.47
C LEU A 15 6.91 -9.48 10.69
N ASP A 16 5.68 -9.90 11.00
CA ASP A 16 4.55 -9.01 11.29
C ASP A 16 4.87 -8.12 12.49
N GLN A 17 5.50 -8.67 13.53
CA GLN A 17 5.92 -7.92 14.71
C GLN A 17 7.03 -6.92 14.36
N ALA A 18 8.00 -7.30 13.54
CA ALA A 18 9.05 -6.39 13.08
C ALA A 18 8.46 -5.22 12.27
N VAL A 19 7.53 -5.50 11.35
CA VAL A 19 6.82 -4.47 10.58
C VAL A 19 6.01 -3.56 11.49
N LYS A 20 5.30 -4.12 12.47
CA LYS A 20 4.52 -3.33 13.44
C LYS A 20 5.42 -2.38 14.22
N THR A 21 6.53 -2.86 14.76
CA THR A 21 7.48 -2.04 15.53
C THR A 21 8.05 -0.89 14.68
N GLU A 22 8.39 -1.14 13.41
CA GLU A 22 8.91 -0.10 12.54
C GLU A 22 7.84 0.89 12.07
N ALA A 23 6.59 0.43 11.90
CA ALA A 23 5.45 1.30 11.64
C ALA A 23 5.16 2.24 12.83
N GLU A 24 5.19 1.71 14.06
CA GLU A 24 4.91 2.49 15.27
C GLU A 24 5.96 3.58 15.56
N ARG A 25 7.19 3.42 15.05
CA ARG A 25 8.25 4.44 15.16
C ARG A 25 8.03 5.67 14.26
N ARG A 26 7.11 5.59 13.30
CA ARG A 26 6.85 6.65 12.31
C ARG A 26 5.50 7.31 12.58
N PRO A 27 5.46 8.60 12.95
CA PRO A 27 4.21 9.29 13.23
C PRO A 27 3.20 9.22 12.07
N GLU A 28 3.68 9.31 10.83
CA GLU A 28 2.82 9.27 9.64
C GLU A 28 2.14 7.90 9.46
N ALA A 29 2.85 6.81 9.80
CA ALA A 29 2.28 5.47 9.73
C ALA A 29 1.26 5.26 10.87
N VAL A 30 1.53 5.77 12.07
CA VAL A 30 0.60 5.73 13.20
C VAL A 30 -0.68 6.50 12.87
N GLU A 31 -0.60 7.67 12.24
CA GLU A 31 -1.78 8.40 11.78
C GLU A 31 -2.58 7.61 10.75
N LEU A 32 -1.90 6.97 9.78
CA LEU A 32 -2.56 6.13 8.78
C LEU A 32 -3.31 4.94 9.41
N MET A 33 -2.74 4.30 10.44
CA MET A 33 -3.33 3.16 11.13
C MET A 33 -4.62 3.49 11.91
N LYS A 34 -4.92 4.77 12.18
CA LYS A 34 -6.20 5.18 12.78
C LYS A 34 -7.38 4.97 11.83
N HIS A 35 -7.13 4.85 10.53
CA HIS A 35 -8.17 4.62 9.54
C HIS A 35 -8.58 3.15 9.50
N LYS A 36 -9.91 2.90 9.51
CA LYS A 36 -10.46 1.54 9.44
C LYS A 36 -9.95 0.80 8.19
N GLY A 37 -9.37 -0.38 8.40
CA GLY A 37 -8.83 -1.23 7.34
C GLY A 37 -7.37 -0.95 6.98
N VAL A 38 -6.70 -0.01 7.66
CA VAL A 38 -5.27 0.27 7.49
C VAL A 38 -4.48 -0.35 8.64
N GLY A 39 -3.75 -1.44 8.37
CA GLY A 39 -2.84 -2.08 9.31
C GLY A 39 -1.40 -1.59 9.19
N SER A 40 -0.51 -2.11 10.04
CA SER A 40 0.92 -1.75 10.07
C SER A 40 1.61 -1.96 8.72
N VAL A 41 1.38 -3.11 8.07
CA VAL A 41 1.95 -3.42 6.75
C VAL A 41 1.54 -2.36 5.72
N THR A 42 0.25 -2.06 5.63
CA THR A 42 -0.27 -1.07 4.67
C THR A 42 0.26 0.32 4.97
N ALA A 43 0.20 0.77 6.23
CA ALA A 43 0.64 2.09 6.63
C ALA A 43 2.15 2.29 6.37
N TRP A 44 2.97 1.32 6.78
CA TRP A 44 4.42 1.38 6.60
C TRP A 44 4.81 1.36 5.12
N ALA A 45 4.20 0.45 4.33
CA ALA A 45 4.43 0.42 2.89
C ALA A 45 4.04 1.74 2.22
N PHE A 46 2.95 2.37 2.66
CA PHE A 46 2.50 3.65 2.12
C PHE A 46 3.50 4.78 2.40
N VAL A 47 3.97 4.89 3.64
CA VAL A 47 4.95 5.91 4.05
C VAL A 47 6.28 5.70 3.32
N LEU A 48 6.75 4.45 3.19
CA LEU A 48 7.98 4.16 2.45
C LEU A 48 7.85 4.44 0.96
N THR A 49 6.71 4.11 0.36
CA THR A 49 6.46 4.33 -1.07
C THR A 49 6.30 5.82 -1.39
N LEU A 50 5.57 6.56 -0.57
CA LEU A 50 5.34 8.00 -0.78
C LEU A 50 6.52 8.86 -0.36
N GLY A 51 7.32 8.43 0.63
CA GLY A 51 8.29 9.26 1.35
C GLY A 51 7.72 10.63 1.75
N PRO A 52 8.50 11.73 1.72
CA PRO A 52 7.98 13.07 2.04
C PRO A 52 6.76 13.43 1.20
N VAL A 53 5.63 13.71 1.86
CA VAL A 53 4.33 13.97 1.22
C VAL A 53 4.26 15.34 0.56
N GLU A 54 5.14 16.26 0.96
CA GLU A 54 5.29 17.62 0.45
C GLU A 54 5.66 17.64 -1.04
N ARG A 55 6.20 16.53 -1.57
CA ARG A 55 6.48 16.37 -3.01
C ARG A 55 5.19 16.42 -3.86
N PHE A 56 4.03 16.22 -3.26
CA PHE A 56 2.74 16.22 -3.94
C PHE A 56 1.96 17.50 -3.57
N ARG A 57 1.63 18.31 -4.57
CA ARG A 57 0.86 19.55 -4.38
C ARG A 57 -0.61 19.28 -4.05
N HIS A 58 -1.14 18.15 -4.53
CA HIS A 58 -2.56 17.80 -4.40
C HIS A 58 -2.75 16.30 -4.10
N SER A 59 -3.73 15.96 -3.26
CA SER A 59 -4.05 14.57 -2.89
C SER A 59 -4.34 13.66 -4.10
N ARG A 60 -4.89 14.22 -5.19
CA ARG A 60 -5.12 13.48 -6.44
C ARG A 60 -3.83 12.98 -7.10
N GLN A 61 -2.70 13.62 -6.86
CA GLN A 61 -1.40 13.19 -7.37
C GLN A 61 -0.92 11.94 -6.62
N VAL A 62 -1.12 11.89 -5.29
CA VAL A 62 -0.85 10.71 -4.46
C VAL A 62 -1.66 9.50 -4.96
N VAL A 63 -2.98 9.68 -5.14
CA VAL A 63 -3.87 8.62 -5.66
C VAL A 63 -3.44 8.14 -7.06
N SER A 64 -2.95 9.05 -7.90
CA SER A 64 -2.45 8.71 -9.23
C SER A 64 -1.11 7.98 -9.18
N TYR A 65 -0.21 8.38 -8.28
CA TYR A 65 1.11 7.76 -8.08
C TYR A 65 0.97 6.31 -7.61
N LEU A 66 0.00 6.05 -6.73
CA LEU A 66 -0.30 4.72 -6.23
C LEU A 66 -1.14 3.86 -7.19
N GLY A 67 -1.45 4.35 -8.39
CA GLY A 67 -2.30 3.63 -9.35
C GLY A 67 -3.76 3.45 -8.91
N LEU A 68 -4.20 4.14 -7.85
CA LEU A 68 -5.56 4.02 -7.30
C LEU A 68 -6.61 4.83 -8.07
N LYS A 69 -6.18 5.60 -9.08
CA LYS A 69 -7.07 6.35 -9.95
C LYS A 69 -7.62 5.44 -11.05
N ARG A 70 -8.92 5.14 -10.99
CA ARG A 70 -9.59 4.40 -12.07
C ARG A 70 -9.51 5.16 -13.40
N PRO A 71 -9.23 4.48 -14.53
CA PRO A 71 -9.35 5.08 -15.85
C PRO A 71 -10.78 5.59 -16.05
N ARG A 72 -10.92 6.81 -16.57
CA ARG A 72 -12.23 7.30 -17.03
C ARG A 72 -12.54 6.63 -18.36
N VAL A 73 -13.27 5.52 -18.31
CA VAL A 73 -13.90 4.95 -19.52
C VAL A 73 -15.03 5.89 -19.93
N ARG A 74 -14.89 6.56 -21.08
CA ARG A 74 -16.01 7.25 -21.72
C ARG A 74 -16.95 6.18 -22.25
N ARG A 75 -18.21 6.18 -21.81
CA ARG A 75 -19.25 5.33 -22.42
C ARG A 75 -19.34 5.71 -23.91
N GLY A 76 -19.12 4.74 -24.80
CA GLY A 76 -19.23 4.94 -26.26
C GLY A 76 -17.95 4.76 -27.08
N SER A 77 -16.79 4.49 -26.47
CA SER A 77 -15.56 4.18 -27.21
C SER A 77 -14.98 2.85 -26.72
N ILE A 78 -14.88 1.86 -27.61
CA ILE A 78 -14.12 0.63 -27.38
C ILE A 78 -12.67 1.05 -27.10
N PRO A 79 -12.10 0.81 -25.91
CA PRO A 79 -10.73 1.20 -25.64
C PRO A 79 -9.79 0.22 -26.34
N ASN A 80 -9.20 0.65 -27.45
CA ASN A 80 -7.93 0.07 -27.91
C ASN A 80 -6.84 0.58 -26.96
N CYS A 81 -6.75 0.01 -25.77
CA CYS A 81 -5.75 0.37 -24.77
C CYS A 81 -4.80 -0.80 -24.58
N ALA A 82 -3.79 -0.85 -25.45
CA ALA A 82 -2.49 -1.39 -25.09
C ALA A 82 -2.00 -0.67 -23.82
N VAL A 83 -2.06 -1.38 -22.70
CA VAL A 83 -1.29 -1.03 -21.52
C VAL A 83 0.13 -1.53 -21.80
N SER A 84 0.92 -0.73 -22.52
CA SER A 84 2.37 -0.93 -22.53
C SER A 84 2.92 -0.45 -21.19
N ILE A 85 2.97 -1.36 -20.23
CA ILE A 85 3.95 -1.27 -19.14
C ILE A 85 5.24 -1.80 -19.77
N ASN A 86 6.12 -0.90 -20.20
CA ASN A 86 7.51 -1.29 -20.46
C ASN A 86 8.11 -1.69 -19.11
N ALA A 87 8.51 -2.95 -19.02
CA ALA A 87 9.47 -3.44 -18.05
C ALA A 87 10.89 -3.00 -18.43
#